data_AF-A0A257ZV63-F1
#
_entry.id   AF-A0A257ZV63-F1
#
_cell.length_a   1.000
_cell.length_b   1.000
_cell.length_c   1.000
_cell.angle_alpha   90.00
_cell.angle_beta   90.00
_cell.angle_gamma   90.00
#
_symmetry.space_group_name_H-M   'P 1'
#
loop_
_entity.id
_entity.type
_entity.pdbx_description
1 polymer ?
#
loop_
_entity_poly.entity_id
_entity_poly.type
_entity_poly.pdbx_seq_one_letter_code
_entity_poly.pdbx_strand_id
1 'polypeptide(L)'
;MAHLTAWAARHRVTPEALAELRALLLPPDVGMAVPGTSEAAIQTQVRLEASRLGGRLWRNSVGAGILQDGSFVRWGLCNDSTQLNKIVKSADIVGIMQVQITQEHVGQVFGRFVSREIKAAGWKWRGTPHEVAQGRWAEMINLLGGDAAIVSGVGSLEAYRK
;
A
#
# COMPACT_ATOMS: atom_id res chain seq x y z
N MET A 1 -3.15 -6.17 -17.87
CA MET A 1 -3.74 -5.59 -19.10
C MET A 1 -3.84 -6.60 -20.24
N ALA A 2 -2.79 -7.38 -20.55
CA ALA A 2 -2.83 -8.38 -21.64
C ALA A 2 -3.88 -9.50 -21.41
N HIS A 3 -4.02 -10.00 -20.17
CA HIS A 3 -4.96 -11.08 -19.86
C HIS A 3 -6.44 -10.68 -19.96
N LEU A 4 -6.79 -9.44 -19.61
CA LEU A 4 -8.18 -8.96 -19.69
C LEU A 4 -8.61 -8.74 -21.15
N THR A 5 -7.72 -8.21 -21.98
CA THR A 5 -7.96 -8.08 -23.43
C THR A 5 -8.01 -9.46 -24.12
N ALA A 6 -7.14 -10.40 -23.74
CA ALA A 6 -7.17 -11.76 -24.26
C ALA A 6 -8.42 -12.55 -23.82
N TRP A 7 -8.88 -12.34 -22.59
CA TRP A 7 -10.16 -12.86 -22.10
C TRP A 7 -11.34 -12.24 -22.87
N ALA A 8 -11.36 -10.91 -23.02
CA ALA A 8 -12.40 -10.21 -23.76
C ALA A 8 -12.49 -10.69 -25.21
N ALA A 9 -11.35 -10.86 -25.88
CA ALA A 9 -11.29 -11.43 -27.22
C ALA A 9 -11.84 -12.86 -27.28
N ARG A 10 -11.47 -13.72 -26.31
CA ARG A 10 -11.97 -15.10 -26.22
C ARG A 10 -13.48 -15.18 -26.01
N HIS A 11 -14.04 -14.22 -25.28
CA HIS A 11 -15.47 -14.15 -24.96
C HIS A 11 -16.25 -13.21 -25.89
N ARG A 12 -15.62 -12.70 -26.97
CA ARG A 12 -16.21 -11.78 -27.95
C ARG A 12 -16.84 -10.53 -27.31
N VAL A 13 -16.27 -10.07 -26.21
CA VAL A 13 -16.63 -8.79 -25.59
C VAL A 13 -16.13 -7.68 -26.51
N THR A 14 -17.01 -6.76 -26.88
CA THR A 14 -16.64 -5.65 -27.76
C THR A 14 -15.66 -4.71 -27.07
N PRO A 15 -14.79 -4.01 -27.82
CA PRO A 15 -13.91 -3.00 -27.25
C PRO A 15 -14.66 -1.94 -26.43
N GLU A 16 -15.86 -1.58 -26.85
CA GLU A 16 -16.74 -0.60 -26.21
C GLU A 16 -17.28 -1.14 -24.88
N ALA A 17 -17.80 -2.37 -24.85
CA ALA A 17 -18.26 -3.00 -23.61
C ALA A 17 -17.10 -3.26 -22.63
N LEU A 18 -15.90 -3.54 -23.15
CA LEU A 18 -14.70 -3.66 -22.34
C LEU A 18 -14.27 -2.30 -21.76
N ALA A 19 -14.42 -1.22 -22.52
CA ALA A 19 -14.14 0.13 -22.07
C ALA A 19 -15.17 0.60 -21.02
N GLU A 20 -16.44 0.29 -21.22
CA GLU A 20 -17.52 0.52 -20.25
C GLU A 20 -17.29 -0.26 -18.96
N LEU A 21 -16.98 -1.56 -19.05
CA LEU A 21 -16.64 -2.38 -17.89
C LEU A 21 -15.43 -1.83 -17.14
N ARG A 22 -14.42 -1.32 -17.85
CA ARG A 22 -13.28 -0.63 -17.22
C ARG A 22 -13.73 0.63 -16.50
N ALA A 23 -14.62 1.43 -17.08
CA ALA A 23 -15.16 2.63 -16.47
C ALA A 23 -16.05 2.34 -15.25
N LEU A 24 -16.71 1.19 -15.21
CA LEU A 24 -17.52 0.75 -14.05
C LEU A 24 -16.66 0.17 -12.91
N LEU A 25 -15.57 -0.52 -13.24
CA LEU A 25 -14.68 -1.14 -12.27
C LEU A 25 -13.59 -0.21 -11.72
N LEU A 26 -13.24 0.83 -12.48
CA LEU A 26 -12.31 1.86 -12.06
C LEU A 26 -13.10 3.04 -11.49
N PRO A 27 -12.74 3.58 -10.32
CA PRO A 27 -13.34 4.82 -9.85
C PRO A 27 -13.12 5.92 -10.90
N PRO A 28 -14.07 6.87 -11.06
CA PRO A 28 -13.91 7.96 -12.02
C PRO A 28 -12.58 8.66 -11.79
N ASP A 29 -11.89 8.98 -12.90
CA ASP A 29 -10.66 9.76 -12.86
C ASP A 29 -11.01 11.16 -12.34
N VAL A 30 -10.91 11.32 -11.03
CA VAL A 30 -10.92 12.64 -10.39
C VAL A 30 -9.60 13.30 -10.73
N GLY A 31 -9.53 13.86 -11.94
CA GLY A 31 -8.47 14.77 -12.34
C GLY A 31 -8.50 15.99 -11.43
N MET A 32 -7.72 15.97 -10.35
CA MET A 32 -7.46 17.14 -9.51
C MET A 32 -6.06 17.09 -8.93
N ALA A 33 -5.30 18.16 -9.19
CA ALA A 33 -4.14 18.53 -8.39
C ALA A 33 -4.57 18.70 -6.92
N VAL A 34 -3.91 18.01 -6.00
CA VAL A 34 -4.03 18.32 -4.57
C VAL A 34 -2.64 18.76 -4.09
N PRO A 35 -2.36 20.08 -4.07
CA PRO A 35 -1.18 20.61 -3.42
C PRO A 35 -1.41 20.48 -1.91
N GLY A 36 -0.62 19.64 -1.26
CA GLY A 36 -0.68 19.46 0.18
C GLY A 36 0.60 18.80 0.67
N THR A 37 1.25 19.44 1.63
CA THR A 37 2.46 18.94 2.29
C THR A 37 2.14 18.13 3.55
N SER A 38 0.86 17.98 3.91
CA SER A 38 0.43 17.24 5.09
C SER A 38 0.48 15.72 4.88
N GLU A 39 0.57 14.96 5.97
CA GLU A 39 0.56 13.49 5.94
C GLU A 39 -0.69 12.93 5.24
N ALA A 40 -1.87 13.51 5.48
CA ALA A 40 -3.09 13.07 4.82
C ALA A 40 -3.05 13.28 3.29
N ALA A 41 -2.44 14.38 2.83
CA ALA A 41 -2.26 14.65 1.41
C ALA A 41 -1.25 13.67 0.80
N ILE A 42 -0.09 13.46 1.43
CA ILE A 42 0.91 12.48 0.98
C ILE A 42 0.31 11.07 0.93
N GLN A 43 -0.43 10.66 1.96
CA GLN A 43 -1.11 9.36 1.98
C GLN A 43 -2.04 9.19 0.78
N THR A 44 -2.79 10.23 0.44
CA THR A 44 -3.72 10.21 -0.71
C THR A 44 -2.96 10.09 -2.02
N GLN A 45 -1.86 10.85 -2.18
CA GLN A 45 -1.02 10.81 -3.37
C GLN A 45 -0.36 9.43 -3.56
N VAL A 46 0.19 8.83 -2.51
CA VAL A 46 0.79 7.48 -2.55
C VAL A 46 -0.26 6.41 -2.90
N ARG A 47 -1.49 6.54 -2.40
CA ARG A 47 -2.59 5.62 -2.78
C ARG A 47 -3.00 5.78 -4.25
N LEU A 48 -2.99 7.00 -4.79
CA LEU A 48 -3.26 7.26 -6.21
C LEU A 48 -2.13 6.69 -7.08
N GLU A 49 -0.87 6.91 -6.70
CA GLU A 49 0.31 6.33 -7.34
C GLU A 49 0.19 4.80 -7.42
N ALA A 50 -0.05 4.12 -6.28
CA ALA A 50 -0.23 2.67 -6.26
C ALA A 50 -1.31 2.20 -7.25
N SER A 51 -2.43 2.93 -7.34
CA SER A 51 -3.52 2.62 -8.29
C SER A 51 -3.05 2.69 -9.74
N ARG A 52 -2.34 3.77 -10.10
CA ARG A 52 -1.80 3.99 -11.44
C ARG A 52 -0.83 2.89 -11.84
N LEU A 53 -0.09 2.37 -10.87
CA LEU A 53 0.87 1.29 -11.04
C LEU A 53 0.24 -0.12 -11.00
N GLY A 54 -1.09 -0.23 -10.92
CA GLY A 54 -1.82 -1.50 -10.93
C GLY A 54 -1.91 -2.21 -9.58
N GLY A 55 -1.53 -1.53 -8.49
CA GLY A 55 -1.67 -2.01 -7.12
C GLY A 55 -2.83 -1.36 -6.36
N ARG A 56 -3.01 -1.79 -5.11
CA ARG A 56 -4.03 -1.24 -4.22
C ARG A 56 -3.49 -1.16 -2.79
N LEU A 57 -3.51 0.05 -2.23
CA LEU A 57 -3.19 0.32 -0.83
C LEU A 57 -4.44 0.78 -0.06
N TRP A 58 -4.56 0.29 1.16
CA TRP A 58 -5.62 0.57 2.13
C TRP A 58 -5.02 1.13 3.43
N ARG A 59 -5.86 1.76 4.25
CA ARG A 59 -5.47 2.20 5.58
C ARG A 59 -5.43 1.01 6.54
N ASN A 60 -4.34 0.86 7.29
CA ASN A 60 -4.17 -0.20 8.30
C ASN A 60 -5.06 0.03 9.55
N SER A 61 -5.54 1.26 9.76
CA SER A 61 -6.54 1.65 10.77
C SER A 61 -6.27 1.12 12.18
N VAL A 62 -5.00 1.14 12.60
CA VAL A 62 -4.55 0.62 13.89
C VAL A 62 -5.22 1.35 15.05
N GLY A 63 -5.79 0.62 16.01
CA GLY A 63 -6.50 1.20 17.14
C GLY A 63 -6.75 0.24 18.30
N ALA A 64 -7.35 0.76 19.36
CA ALA A 64 -7.75 0.00 20.54
C ALA A 64 -8.97 0.62 21.20
N GLY A 65 -9.79 -0.18 21.87
CA GLY A 65 -11.03 0.29 22.49
C GLY A 65 -11.70 -0.75 23.37
N ILE A 66 -12.72 -0.30 24.10
CA ILE A 66 -13.61 -1.15 24.88
C ILE A 66 -14.88 -1.40 24.06
N LEU A 67 -15.27 -2.65 23.93
CA LEU A 67 -16.50 -3.08 23.25
C LEU A 67 -17.72 -2.85 24.16
N GLN A 68 -18.92 -2.99 23.59
CA GLN A 68 -20.17 -2.78 24.32
C GLN A 68 -20.36 -3.73 25.52
N ASP A 69 -19.75 -4.91 25.47
CA ASP A 69 -19.75 -5.91 26.56
C ASP A 69 -18.68 -5.64 27.63
N GLY A 70 -17.90 -4.57 27.50
CA GLY A 70 -16.79 -4.23 28.40
C GLY A 70 -15.46 -4.89 28.04
N SER A 71 -15.40 -5.74 27.01
CA SER A 71 -14.16 -6.39 26.58
C SER A 71 -13.20 -5.39 25.92
N PHE A 72 -11.91 -5.48 26.24
CA PHE A 72 -10.88 -4.65 25.59
C PHE A 72 -10.33 -5.33 24.33
N VAL A 73 -10.29 -4.60 23.22
CA VAL A 73 -9.81 -5.08 21.93
C VAL A 73 -8.77 -4.13 21.31
N ARG A 74 -7.82 -4.71 20.59
CA ARG A 74 -6.90 -4.01 19.67
C ARG A 74 -7.10 -4.53 18.26
N TRP A 75 -6.95 -3.64 17.28
CA TRP A 75 -7.10 -3.98 15.87
C TRP A 75 -6.03 -3.28 15.01
N GLY A 76 -5.91 -3.73 13.77
CA GLY A 76 -4.83 -3.36 12.86
C GLY A 76 -3.61 -4.28 13.02
N LEU A 77 -2.69 -4.21 12.06
CA LEU A 77 -1.55 -5.11 12.00
C LEU A 77 -0.54 -4.85 13.13
N CYS A 78 0.04 -5.92 13.69
CA CYS A 78 1.12 -5.87 14.68
C CYS A 78 0.82 -4.93 15.87
N ASN A 79 -0.40 -5.00 16.40
CA ASN A 79 -0.90 -4.13 17.48
C ASN A 79 -1.29 -4.92 18.74
N ASP A 80 -0.47 -5.89 19.14
CA ASP A 80 -0.82 -6.83 20.21
C ASP A 80 -0.76 -6.16 21.59
N SER A 81 0.23 -5.29 21.81
CA SER A 81 0.40 -4.57 23.08
C SER A 81 1.04 -3.19 22.91
N THR A 82 0.86 -2.34 23.91
CA THR A 82 1.52 -1.03 23.97
C THR A 82 3.03 -1.16 24.09
N GLN A 83 3.53 -2.20 24.74
CA GLN A 83 4.96 -2.49 24.84
C GLN A 83 5.54 -2.90 23.49
N LEU A 84 4.86 -3.80 22.76
CA LEU A 84 5.29 -4.23 21.43
C LEU A 84 5.33 -3.05 20.44
N ASN A 85 4.31 -2.18 20.47
CA ASN A 85 4.25 -0.97 19.63
C ASN A 85 5.42 0.01 19.84
N LYS A 86 6.12 -0.04 20.98
CA LYS A 86 7.34 0.75 21.23
C LYS A 86 8.57 0.15 20.56
N ILE A 87 8.52 -1.13 20.19
CA ILE A 87 9.61 -1.88 19.58
C ILE A 87 9.42 -1.93 18.07
N VAL A 88 8.21 -2.27 17.60
CA VAL A 88 7.82 -2.38 16.20
C VAL A 88 6.46 -1.72 16.02
N LYS A 89 6.33 -0.80 15.05
CA LYS A 89 5.07 -0.10 14.79
C LYS A 89 4.68 -0.21 13.32
N SER A 90 3.55 -0.87 13.05
CA SER A 90 3.04 -1.06 11.70
C SER A 90 2.69 0.25 11.01
N ALA A 91 2.87 0.28 9.69
CA ALA A 91 2.66 1.47 8.89
C ALA A 91 1.19 1.93 8.75
N ASP A 92 1.02 3.18 8.34
CA ASP A 92 -0.28 3.80 8.03
C ASP A 92 -1.07 3.11 6.92
N ILE A 93 -0.41 2.81 5.78
CA ILE A 93 -1.04 2.16 4.64
C ILE A 93 -0.32 0.87 4.24
N VAL A 94 -1.12 -0.11 3.83
CA VAL A 94 -0.68 -1.44 3.44
C VAL A 94 -1.48 -1.96 2.26
N GLY A 95 -0.93 -2.88 1.50
CA GLY A 95 -1.66 -3.56 0.45
C GLY A 95 -0.78 -4.38 -0.46
N ILE A 96 -1.12 -4.40 -1.74
CA ILE A 96 -0.50 -5.30 -2.72
C ILE A 96 -0.10 -4.53 -3.98
N MET A 97 1.07 -4.89 -4.51
CA MET A 97 1.56 -4.45 -5.81
C MET A 97 1.79 -5.67 -6.70
N GLN A 98 1.54 -5.51 -8.01
CA GLN A 98 1.81 -6.55 -8.98
C GLN A 98 3.33 -6.72 -9.18
N VAL A 99 3.76 -7.95 -9.41
CA VAL A 99 5.13 -8.29 -9.81
C VAL A 99 5.05 -9.18 -11.04
N GLN A 100 5.81 -8.84 -12.09
CA GLN A 100 6.03 -9.79 -13.17
C GLN A 100 7.03 -10.83 -12.69
N ILE A 101 6.66 -12.09 -12.66
CA ILE A 101 7.64 -13.16 -12.49
C ILE A 101 8.42 -13.28 -13.81
N THR A 102 9.74 -13.15 -13.73
CA THR A 102 10.69 -13.31 -14.84
C THR A 102 11.53 -14.56 -14.56
N GLN A 103 12.44 -14.93 -15.47
CA GLN A 103 13.35 -16.06 -15.21
C GLN A 103 14.25 -15.81 -14.00
N GLU A 104 14.59 -14.55 -13.69
CA GLU A 104 15.40 -14.23 -12.51
C GLU A 104 14.67 -14.53 -11.19
N HIS A 105 13.34 -14.56 -11.23
CA HIS A 105 12.47 -14.83 -10.09
C HIS A 105 12.27 -16.33 -9.83
N VAL A 106 12.72 -17.22 -10.72
CA VAL A 106 12.61 -18.68 -10.54
C VAL A 106 13.50 -19.14 -9.39
N GLY A 107 12.94 -19.91 -8.45
CA GLY A 107 13.63 -20.36 -7.25
C GLY A 107 13.57 -19.39 -6.07
N GLN A 108 12.88 -18.25 -6.23
CA GLN A 108 12.66 -17.28 -5.15
C GLN A 108 11.24 -17.39 -4.55
N VAL A 109 11.05 -16.87 -3.34
CA VAL A 109 9.76 -16.84 -2.62
C VAL A 109 9.21 -15.42 -2.65
N PHE A 110 7.97 -15.21 -3.14
CA PHE A 110 7.35 -13.88 -3.22
C PHE A 110 6.01 -13.80 -2.50
N GLY A 111 5.86 -12.74 -1.71
CA GLY A 111 4.60 -12.04 -1.53
C GLY A 111 4.90 -10.55 -1.60
N ARG A 112 4.47 -9.83 -2.65
CA ARG A 112 4.67 -8.36 -2.68
C ARG A 112 3.58 -7.65 -1.88
N PHE A 113 3.57 -7.96 -0.60
CA PHE A 113 2.96 -7.10 0.40
C PHE A 113 3.71 -5.77 0.40
N VAL A 114 2.98 -4.67 0.27
CA VAL A 114 3.54 -3.32 0.26
C VAL A 114 3.05 -2.56 1.46
N SER A 115 3.96 -1.83 2.10
CA SER A 115 3.67 -1.03 3.29
C SER A 115 4.33 0.34 3.20
N ARG A 116 3.60 1.40 3.53
CA ARG A 116 4.12 2.77 3.53
C ARG A 116 3.69 3.48 4.80
N GLU A 117 4.68 3.89 5.58
CA GLU A 117 4.47 4.80 6.71
C GLU A 117 4.55 6.23 6.19
N ILE A 118 3.54 7.04 6.46
CA ILE A 118 3.39 8.34 5.82
C ILE A 118 3.91 9.44 6.74
N LYS A 119 4.71 10.33 6.17
CA LYS A 119 5.20 11.55 6.82
C LYS A 119 4.86 12.77 5.98
N ALA A 120 4.85 13.94 6.63
CA ALA A 120 4.65 15.21 5.96
C ALA A 120 5.80 15.48 4.96
N ALA A 121 5.52 16.25 3.91
CA ALA A 121 6.52 16.63 2.93
C ALA A 121 7.70 17.36 3.59
N GLY A 122 8.92 17.05 3.16
CA GLY A 122 10.14 17.62 3.74
C GLY A 122 10.52 17.03 5.11
N TRP A 123 9.81 16.01 5.60
CA TRP A 123 10.22 15.27 6.79
C TRP A 123 11.63 14.69 6.61
N LYS A 124 12.37 14.67 7.72
CA LYS A 124 13.71 14.11 7.81
C LYS A 124 13.77 13.19 9.01
N TRP A 125 14.42 12.05 8.84
CA TRP A 125 14.66 11.10 9.93
C TRP A 125 15.43 11.75 11.08
N ARG A 126 14.95 11.56 12.31
CA ARG A 126 15.61 12.06 13.52
C ARG A 126 16.06 10.92 14.45
N GLY A 127 15.69 9.68 14.16
CA GLY A 127 16.05 8.51 14.98
C GLY A 127 15.33 8.48 16.32
N THR A 128 14.16 9.12 16.42
CA THR A 128 13.37 9.05 17.66
C THR A 128 12.95 7.59 17.93
N PRO A 129 12.68 7.19 19.19
CA PRO A 129 12.25 5.82 19.49
C PRO A 129 11.03 5.37 18.68
N HIS A 130 10.11 6.30 18.38
CA HIS A 130 8.93 6.03 17.56
C HIS A 130 9.29 5.80 16.08
N GLU A 131 10.17 6.63 15.52
CA GLU A 131 10.69 6.47 14.16
C GLU A 131 11.47 5.14 14.03
N VAL A 132 12.29 4.78 15.04
CA VAL A 132 12.99 3.50 15.09
C VAL A 132 12.02 2.31 15.07
N ALA A 133 10.90 2.39 15.79
CA ALA A 133 9.87 1.34 15.78
C ALA A 133 9.18 1.22 14.40
N GLN A 134 8.95 2.33 13.70
CA GLN A 134 8.45 2.35 12.31
C GLN A 134 9.49 1.76 11.34
N GLY A 135 10.77 2.07 11.54
CA GLY A 135 11.88 1.52 10.77
C GLY A 135 11.99 -0.01 10.90
N ARG A 136 11.92 -0.53 12.12
CA ARG A 136 11.94 -1.99 12.39
C ARG A 136 10.78 -2.74 11.73
N TRP A 137 9.61 -2.12 11.64
CA TRP A 137 8.50 -2.69 10.87
C TRP A 137 8.88 -2.81 9.39
N ALA A 138 9.43 -1.75 8.79
CA ALA A 138 9.84 -1.78 7.39
C ALA A 138 10.95 -2.82 7.14
N GLU A 139 11.96 -2.89 8.01
CA GLU A 139 13.02 -3.90 7.97
C GLU A 139 12.45 -5.32 8.00
N MET A 140 11.54 -5.60 8.94
CA MET A 140 10.90 -6.91 9.06
C MET A 140 10.14 -7.30 7.79
N ILE A 141 9.36 -6.39 7.21
CA ILE A 141 8.63 -6.67 5.97
C ILE A 141 9.58 -6.92 4.81
N ASN A 142 10.65 -6.13 4.66
CA ASN A 142 11.64 -6.29 3.60
C ASN A 142 12.43 -7.61 3.74
N LEU A 143 12.77 -8.01 4.97
CA LEU A 143 13.42 -9.30 5.26
C LEU A 143 12.54 -10.49 4.86
N LEU A 144 11.22 -10.34 4.93
CA LEU A 144 10.25 -11.37 4.55
C LEU A 144 9.84 -11.29 3.05
N GLY A 145 10.54 -10.49 2.25
CA GLY A 145 10.31 -10.37 0.81
C GLY A 145 9.17 -9.43 0.41
N GLY A 146 8.67 -8.61 1.35
CA GLY A 146 7.76 -7.50 1.05
C GLY A 146 8.51 -6.23 0.62
N ASP A 147 7.74 -5.15 0.44
CA ASP A 147 8.25 -3.84 0.06
C ASP A 147 7.70 -2.78 1.03
N ALA A 148 8.53 -2.35 1.98
CA ALA A 148 8.18 -1.41 3.02
C ALA A 148 9.15 -0.23 3.11
N ALA A 149 8.58 0.98 3.27
CA ALA A 149 9.35 2.21 3.43
C ALA A 149 8.59 3.26 4.26
N ILE A 150 9.33 4.18 4.87
CA ILE A 150 8.79 5.45 5.41
C ILE A 150 8.91 6.50 4.31
N VAL A 151 7.82 7.19 4.00
CA VAL A 151 7.74 8.06 2.82
C VAL A 151 7.10 9.40 3.15
N SER A 152 7.64 10.45 2.53
CA SER A 152 7.12 11.82 2.60
C SER A 152 6.68 12.35 1.25
N GLY A 153 6.42 11.45 0.29
CA GLY A 153 6.11 11.79 -1.10
C GLY A 153 5.88 10.55 -1.97
N VAL A 154 5.49 10.80 -3.22
CA VAL A 154 5.38 9.78 -4.28
C VAL A 154 6.75 9.37 -4.82
N GLY A 155 6.81 8.32 -5.63
CA GLY A 155 8.02 7.83 -6.31
C GLY A 155 8.72 6.68 -5.59
N SER A 156 8.21 6.30 -4.40
CA SER A 156 8.71 5.15 -3.65
C SER A 156 8.18 3.80 -4.18
N LEU A 157 7.19 3.84 -5.07
CA LEU A 157 6.55 2.64 -5.62
C LEU A 157 7.07 2.41 -7.03
N GLU A 158 7.41 1.16 -7.33
CA GLU A 158 7.88 0.82 -8.67
C GLU A 158 6.75 0.32 -9.56
N ALA A 159 6.71 0.85 -10.77
CA ALA A 159 5.80 0.42 -11.81
C ALA A 159 6.12 -0.99 -12.27
N TYR A 160 5.07 -1.76 -12.54
CA TYR A 160 5.17 -2.92 -13.41
C TYR A 160 5.62 -2.47 -14.83
N ARG A 161 6.84 -2.82 -15.24
CA ARG A 161 7.30 -2.68 -16.63
C ARG A 161 6.74 -3.85 -17.43
N LYS A 162 5.92 -3.54 -18.44
CA LYS A 162 5.42 -4.49 -19.44
C LYS A 162 6.47 -4.74 -20.52
#